data_AF-A0A7G8H943-F1
#
_entry.id   AF-A0A7G8H943-F1
#
_cell.length_a   1.000
_cell.length_b   1.000
_cell.length_c   1.000
_cell.angle_alpha   90.00
_cell.angle_beta   90.00
_cell.angle_gamma   90.00
#
_symmetry.space_group_name_H-M   'P 1'
#
loop_
_entity.id
_entity.type
_entity.pdbx_description
1 polymer ?
#
loop_
_entity_poly.entity_id
_entity_poly.type
_entity_poly.pdbx_seq_one_letter_code
_entity_poly.pdbx_strand_id
1 'polypeptide(L)'
;MSSLNSKLQLALLNRKKGRNLLEKGFTLVELMIVIVIVGILSAVALPNFLSQTSKAKATEAKSQISAMIKNASADYQQLGIVTPETDCSGIGGPAAYKEEGGVNVGGEQLFDYTCGITGEALTVTATANANDPSIEGGLVVFNANLKTGKVGMNNDQSSLMFGGKLANPA
;
A
#
# COMPACT_ATOMS: atom_id res chain seq x y z
N MET A 1 -22.52 -23.20 79.30
CA MET A 1 -22.28 -22.19 78.25
C MET A 1 -21.41 -22.79 77.15
N SER A 2 -21.99 -23.41 76.11
CA SER A 2 -21.27 -23.65 74.84
C SER A 2 -22.30 -23.94 73.75
N SER A 3 -22.94 -22.88 73.29
CA SER A 3 -23.92 -22.90 72.21
C SER A 3 -23.66 -21.67 71.36
N LEU A 4 -22.58 -21.69 70.57
CA LEU A 4 -22.31 -20.62 69.60
C LEU A 4 -21.45 -21.05 68.40
N ASN A 5 -21.15 -22.34 68.22
CA ASN A 5 -20.16 -22.72 67.20
C ASN A 5 -20.73 -23.46 65.97
N SER A 6 -21.90 -24.09 66.04
CA SER A 6 -22.39 -24.88 64.90
C SER A 6 -22.89 -24.03 63.72
N LYS A 7 -23.56 -22.90 63.98
CA LYS A 7 -24.04 -22.00 62.93
C LYS A 7 -22.91 -21.24 62.23
N LEU A 8 -21.87 -20.88 62.98
CA LEU A 8 -20.69 -20.22 62.45
C LEU A 8 -19.83 -21.19 61.64
N GLN A 9 -19.69 -22.44 62.13
CA GLN A 9 -19.09 -23.54 61.36
C GLN A 9 -19.87 -23.85 60.08
N LEU A 10 -21.20 -23.84 60.12
CA LEU A 10 -22.05 -24.07 58.95
C LEU A 10 -21.93 -22.93 57.92
N ALA A 11 -21.83 -21.67 58.39
CA ALA A 11 -21.60 -20.52 57.53
C ALA A 11 -20.21 -20.54 56.87
N LEU A 12 -19.17 -20.99 57.58
CA LEU A 12 -17.82 -21.15 57.04
C LEU A 12 -17.72 -22.31 56.03
N LEU A 13 -18.44 -23.41 56.27
CA LEU A 13 -18.52 -24.53 55.33
C LEU A 13 -19.26 -24.17 54.03
N ASN A 14 -20.30 -23.33 54.12
CA ASN A 14 -21.03 -22.89 52.92
C ASN A 14 -20.24 -21.87 52.07
N ARG A 15 -19.26 -21.17 52.66
CA ARG A 15 -18.35 -20.24 51.93
C ARG A 15 -17.33 -20.95 51.05
N LYS A 16 -17.04 -22.23 51.32
CA LYS A 16 -16.13 -23.05 50.49
C LYS A 16 -16.82 -23.60 49.22
N LYS A 17 -18.16 -23.57 49.18
CA LYS A 17 -18.99 -23.99 48.03
C LYS A 17 -19.31 -22.81 47.10
N GLY A 18 -18.35 -21.91 46.92
CA GLY A 18 -18.44 -20.75 46.04
C GLY A 18 -17.15 -20.50 45.26
N ARG A 19 -16.31 -21.53 45.05
CA ARG A 19 -15.27 -21.43 44.02
C ARG A 19 -15.99 -21.46 42.69
N ASN A 20 -15.96 -20.33 41.98
CA ASN A 20 -16.45 -20.21 40.62
C ASN A 20 -16.00 -21.43 39.80
N LEU A 21 -16.93 -22.32 39.47
CA LEU A 21 -16.71 -23.41 38.49
C LEU A 21 -16.51 -22.85 37.06
N LEU A 22 -16.51 -21.52 36.94
CA LEU A 22 -16.38 -20.71 35.74
C LEU A 22 -14.95 -20.19 35.52
N GLU A 23 -14.05 -20.31 36.50
CA GLU A 23 -12.62 -20.03 36.28
C GLU A 23 -11.93 -21.27 35.66
N LYS A 24 -12.40 -21.68 34.49
CA LYS A 24 -11.66 -22.58 33.61
C LYS A 24 -10.56 -21.75 32.93
N GLY A 25 -9.32 -21.94 33.37
CA GLY A 25 -8.15 -21.35 32.71
C GLY A 25 -7.99 -21.92 31.29
N PHE A 26 -7.44 -21.09 30.39
CA PHE A 26 -7.08 -21.50 29.03
C PHE A 26 -6.03 -22.62 29.09
N THR A 27 -6.26 -23.72 28.38
CA THR A 27 -5.30 -24.82 28.35
C THR A 27 -4.17 -24.51 27.36
N LEU A 28 -2.95 -24.96 27.65
CA LEU A 28 -1.82 -24.82 26.72
C LEU A 28 -2.07 -25.53 25.39
N VAL A 29 -2.88 -26.60 25.40
CA VAL A 29 -3.24 -27.36 24.20
C VAL A 29 -4.19 -26.56 23.30
N GLU A 30 -5.15 -25.83 23.87
CA GLU A 30 -6.01 -24.90 23.11
C GLU A 30 -5.17 -23.81 22.44
N LEU A 31 -4.17 -23.25 23.15
CA LEU A 31 -3.25 -22.28 22.57
C LEU A 31 -2.44 -22.89 21.42
N MET A 32 -1.94 -24.11 21.60
CA MET A 32 -1.09 -24.80 20.63
C MET A 32 -1.81 -25.05 19.30
N ILE A 33 -3.06 -25.51 19.34
CA ILE A 33 -3.83 -25.75 18.10
C ILE A 33 -4.12 -24.43 17.38
N VAL A 34 -4.41 -23.35 18.12
CA VAL A 34 -4.67 -22.04 17.54
C VAL A 34 -3.45 -21.50 16.79
N ILE A 35 -2.25 -21.56 17.38
CA ILE A 35 -1.04 -21.07 16.69
C ILE A 35 -0.72 -21.90 15.45
N VAL A 36 -1.03 -23.20 15.44
CA VAL A 36 -0.83 -24.07 14.27
C VAL A 36 -1.77 -23.66 13.14
N ILE A 37 -3.05 -23.46 13.42
CA ILE A 37 -4.04 -23.05 12.42
C ILE A 37 -3.70 -21.65 11.87
N VAL A 38 -3.39 -20.68 12.74
CA VAL A 38 -3.00 -19.33 12.34
C VAL A 38 -1.70 -19.36 11.52
N GLY A 39 -0.75 -20.24 11.85
CA GLY A 39 0.48 -20.44 11.09
C GLY A 39 0.21 -20.90 9.65
N ILE A 40 -0.66 -21.90 9.45
CA ILE A 40 -1.02 -22.40 8.11
C ILE A 40 -1.73 -21.31 7.30
N LEU A 41 -2.70 -20.61 7.90
CA LEU A 41 -3.43 -19.54 7.21
C LEU A 41 -2.51 -18.39 6.84
N SER A 42 -1.62 -17.97 7.74
CA SER A 42 -0.67 -16.87 7.51
C SER A 42 0.31 -17.18 6.39
N ALA A 43 0.76 -18.44 6.26
CA ALA A 43 1.72 -18.85 5.24
C ALA A 43 1.18 -18.64 3.81
N VAL A 44 -0.12 -18.81 3.58
CA VAL A 44 -0.75 -18.62 2.27
C VAL A 44 -1.30 -17.20 2.10
N ALA A 45 -1.87 -16.62 3.16
CA ALA A 45 -2.52 -15.32 3.10
C ALA A 45 -1.52 -14.16 2.96
N LEU A 46 -0.41 -14.20 3.68
CA LEU A 46 0.58 -13.11 3.70
C LEU A 46 1.21 -12.82 2.32
N PRO A 47 1.75 -13.79 1.56
CA PRO A 47 2.33 -13.48 0.26
C PRO A 47 1.29 -12.95 -0.73
N ASN A 48 0.06 -13.46 -0.68
CA ASN A 48 -1.03 -12.96 -1.52
C ASN A 48 -1.38 -11.51 -1.14
N PHE A 49 -1.54 -11.22 0.15
CA PHE A 49 -1.82 -9.88 0.64
C PHE A 49 -0.76 -8.86 0.19
N LEU A 50 0.53 -9.18 0.36
CA LEU A 50 1.63 -8.33 -0.07
C LEU A 50 1.63 -8.08 -1.60
N SER A 51 1.27 -9.09 -2.38
CA SER A 51 1.14 -8.93 -3.85
C SER A 51 -0.04 -8.03 -4.24
N GLN A 52 -1.15 -8.10 -3.49
CA GLN A 52 -2.33 -7.26 -3.75
C GLN A 52 -2.10 -5.81 -3.36
N THR A 53 -1.42 -5.55 -2.24
CA THR A 53 -1.07 -4.19 -1.85
C THR A 53 -0.11 -3.54 -2.85
N SER A 54 0.88 -4.26 -3.35
CA SER A 54 1.78 -3.79 -4.42
C SER A 54 1.01 -3.46 -5.72
N LYS A 55 0.09 -4.33 -6.16
CA LYS A 55 -0.78 -4.08 -7.31
C LYS A 55 -1.70 -2.87 -7.13
N ALA A 56 -2.23 -2.67 -5.92
CA ALA A 56 -3.07 -1.51 -5.60
C ALA A 56 -2.27 -0.21 -5.77
N LYS A 57 -1.04 -0.15 -5.22
CA LYS A 57 -0.12 0.98 -5.36
C LYS A 57 0.21 1.26 -6.83
N ALA A 58 0.52 0.22 -7.62
CA ALA A 58 0.77 0.38 -9.05
C ALA A 58 -0.47 0.88 -9.82
N THR A 59 -1.67 0.49 -9.41
CA THR A 59 -2.94 0.95 -10.01
C THR A 59 -3.18 2.43 -9.69
N GLU A 60 -2.84 2.86 -8.47
CA GLU A 60 -2.88 4.26 -8.09
C GLU A 60 -1.97 5.11 -8.97
N ALA A 61 -0.72 4.69 -9.17
CA ALA A 61 0.21 5.38 -10.06
C ALA A 61 -0.33 5.49 -11.50
N LYS A 62 -0.90 4.41 -12.04
CA LYS A 62 -1.55 4.43 -13.37
C LYS A 62 -2.72 5.41 -13.45
N SER A 63 -3.52 5.50 -12.38
CA SER A 63 -4.63 6.44 -12.30
C SER A 63 -4.13 7.89 -12.32
N GLN A 64 -3.09 8.19 -11.55
CA GLN A 64 -2.47 9.52 -11.51
C GLN A 64 -1.89 9.90 -12.89
N ILE A 65 -1.12 9.02 -13.53
CA ILE A 65 -0.58 9.28 -14.88
C ILE A 65 -1.70 9.52 -15.89
N SER A 66 -2.80 8.76 -15.81
CA SER A 66 -3.95 8.93 -16.70
C SER A 66 -4.61 10.31 -16.53
N ALA A 67 -4.66 10.84 -15.30
CA ALA A 67 -5.14 12.19 -15.05
C ALA A 67 -4.17 13.24 -15.62
N MET A 68 -2.86 13.06 -15.44
CA MET A 68 -1.84 13.97 -15.99
C MET A 68 -1.90 14.06 -17.51
N ILE A 69 -2.04 12.92 -18.19
CA ILE A 69 -2.15 12.89 -19.66
C ILE A 69 -3.41 13.60 -20.13
N LYS A 70 -4.53 13.46 -19.41
CA LYS A 70 -5.77 14.19 -19.73
C LYS A 70 -5.57 15.69 -19.62
N ASN A 71 -4.96 16.17 -18.55
CA ASN A 71 -4.64 17.58 -18.37
C ASN A 71 -3.72 18.09 -19.48
N ALA A 72 -2.63 17.36 -19.77
CA ALA A 72 -1.70 17.71 -20.85
C ALA A 72 -2.40 17.77 -22.22
N SER A 73 -3.33 16.86 -22.49
CA SER A 73 -4.11 16.87 -23.73
C SER A 73 -5.09 18.04 -23.81
N ALA A 74 -5.61 18.51 -22.68
CA ALA A 74 -6.47 19.68 -22.61
C ALA A 74 -5.65 20.96 -22.85
N ASP A 75 -4.49 21.08 -22.22
CA ASP A 75 -3.57 22.21 -22.41
C ASP A 75 -3.08 22.30 -23.85
N TYR A 76 -2.75 21.17 -24.46
CA TYR A 76 -2.37 21.12 -25.88
C TYR A 76 -3.50 21.59 -26.80
N GLN A 77 -4.76 21.27 -26.49
CA GLN A 77 -5.91 21.73 -27.28
C GLN A 77 -6.15 23.23 -27.13
N GLN A 78 -5.84 23.81 -25.96
CA GLN A 78 -6.03 25.23 -25.69
C GLN A 78 -4.90 26.09 -26.26
N LEU A 79 -3.64 25.66 -26.09
CA LEU A 79 -2.45 26.46 -26.37
C LEU A 79 -1.66 25.99 -27.58
N GLY A 80 -1.94 24.79 -28.11
CA GLY A 80 -1.17 24.16 -29.19
C GLY A 80 0.23 23.70 -28.77
N ILE A 81 0.59 23.88 -27.51
CA ILE A 81 1.88 23.51 -26.92
C ILE A 81 1.66 23.07 -25.47
N VAL A 82 2.45 22.11 -25.00
CA VAL A 82 2.56 21.76 -23.59
C VAL A 82 4.03 21.92 -23.21
N THR A 83 4.30 22.59 -22.09
CA THR A 83 5.62 22.74 -21.51
C THR A 83 5.65 22.01 -20.17
N PRO A 84 5.66 20.67 -20.15
CA PRO A 84 5.80 19.98 -18.89
C PRO A 84 7.22 20.21 -18.40
N GLU A 85 7.30 20.60 -17.15
CA GLU A 85 8.54 20.55 -16.41
C GLU A 85 8.94 19.08 -16.18
N THR A 86 10.21 18.85 -15.91
CA THR A 86 10.75 17.50 -15.69
C THR A 86 10.01 16.73 -14.59
N ASP A 87 9.37 17.42 -13.66
CA ASP A 87 8.58 16.92 -12.53
C ASP A 87 7.07 16.82 -12.79
N CYS A 88 6.60 17.03 -14.03
CA CYS A 88 5.19 16.96 -14.41
C CYS A 88 4.26 17.97 -13.69
N SER A 89 4.78 18.94 -12.95
CA SER A 89 4.01 19.94 -12.18
C SER A 89 2.94 20.63 -13.04
N GLY A 90 3.32 21.07 -14.25
CA GLY A 90 2.50 21.83 -15.18
C GLY A 90 1.30 21.07 -15.75
N ILE A 91 1.24 19.74 -15.58
CA ILE A 91 0.12 18.90 -16.04
C ILE A 91 -0.62 18.23 -14.89
N GLY A 92 -0.45 18.74 -13.66
CA GLY A 92 -1.08 18.20 -12.46
C GLY A 92 -0.40 16.94 -11.94
N GLY A 93 0.90 16.79 -12.21
CA GLY A 93 1.74 15.89 -11.41
C GLY A 93 1.65 16.29 -9.94
N PRO A 94 1.72 15.33 -8.99
CA PRO A 94 1.93 15.70 -7.61
C PRO A 94 3.21 16.55 -7.58
N ALA A 95 3.21 17.65 -6.83
CA ALA A 95 4.44 18.43 -6.65
C ALA A 95 5.56 17.44 -6.33
N ALA A 96 6.65 17.48 -7.10
CA ALA A 96 7.85 16.76 -6.73
C ALA A 96 8.11 17.05 -5.25
N TYR A 97 8.60 16.04 -4.55
CA TYR A 97 9.30 16.14 -3.27
C TYR A 97 10.36 17.25 -3.36
N LYS A 98 9.93 18.50 -3.22
CA LYS A 98 10.78 19.64 -2.98
C LYS A 98 10.41 20.08 -1.61
N GLU A 99 11.25 19.69 -0.68
CA GLU A 99 11.26 20.26 0.65
C GLU A 99 11.50 21.77 0.50
N GLU A 100 10.45 22.59 0.57
CA GLU A 100 10.65 23.97 1.01
C GLU A 100 10.71 23.96 2.53
N GLY A 101 11.94 23.99 3.06
CA GLY A 101 12.21 24.06 4.49
C GLY A 101 12.34 22.72 5.23
N GLY A 102 12.50 21.60 4.53
CA GLY A 102 12.81 20.31 5.19
C GLY A 102 11.60 19.54 5.76
N VAL A 103 10.37 19.92 5.40
CA VAL A 103 9.16 19.28 5.98
C VAL A 103 8.19 18.85 4.89
N ASN A 104 7.99 17.52 4.83
CA ASN A 104 7.01 16.84 4.00
C ASN A 104 5.58 17.18 4.45
N VAL A 105 4.81 17.90 3.63
CA VAL A 105 3.37 18.17 3.87
C VAL A 105 2.45 17.39 2.92
N GLY A 106 3.00 16.44 2.17
CA GLY A 106 2.27 15.41 1.45
C GLY A 106 2.57 14.06 2.07
N GLY A 107 1.55 13.19 2.18
CA GLY A 107 1.76 11.81 2.63
C GLY A 107 2.85 11.10 1.83
N GLU A 108 3.42 10.04 2.41
CA GLU A 108 4.53 9.25 1.86
C GLU A 108 4.33 8.98 0.35
N GLN A 109 5.02 9.73 -0.51
CA GLN A 109 4.88 9.57 -1.97
C GLN A 109 5.57 8.27 -2.37
N LEU A 110 4.75 7.30 -2.80
CA LEU A 110 5.19 5.96 -3.19
C LEU A 110 5.91 5.95 -4.56
N PHE A 111 5.68 6.97 -5.38
CA PHE A 111 6.22 7.08 -6.74
C PHE A 111 6.69 8.50 -7.07
N ASP A 112 7.83 8.58 -7.73
CA ASP A 112 8.41 9.80 -8.30
C ASP A 112 7.99 9.91 -9.76
N TYR A 113 7.40 11.05 -10.15
CA TYR A 113 6.91 11.26 -11.51
C TYR A 113 7.86 12.15 -12.30
N THR A 114 8.18 11.73 -13.52
CA THR A 114 8.98 12.52 -14.46
C THR A 114 8.30 12.60 -15.83
N CYS A 115 8.42 13.76 -16.47
CA CYS A 115 7.79 14.05 -17.74
C CYS A 115 8.82 14.44 -18.80
N GLY A 116 8.60 13.97 -20.03
CA GLY A 116 9.37 14.38 -21.20
C GLY A 116 8.45 14.58 -22.40
N ILE A 117 8.68 15.63 -23.17
CA ILE A 117 7.98 15.84 -24.45
C ILE A 117 8.98 15.83 -25.59
N THR A 118 8.59 15.17 -26.68
CA THR A 118 9.27 15.27 -27.98
C THR A 118 8.22 15.53 -29.05
N GLY A 119 8.08 16.80 -29.46
CA GLY A 119 7.04 17.23 -30.39
C GLY A 119 5.64 17.02 -29.80
N GLU A 120 4.85 16.13 -30.42
CA GLU A 120 3.49 15.81 -30.00
C GLU A 120 3.41 14.61 -29.05
N ALA A 121 4.54 13.96 -28.76
CA ALA A 121 4.61 12.80 -27.87
C ALA A 121 4.99 13.24 -26.45
N LEU A 122 4.10 12.96 -25.49
CA LEU A 122 4.32 13.09 -24.05
C LEU A 122 4.67 11.73 -23.48
N THR A 123 5.75 11.66 -22.71
CA THR A 123 6.14 10.50 -21.91
C THR A 123 6.02 10.87 -20.44
N VAL A 124 5.25 10.10 -19.68
CA VAL A 124 5.13 10.22 -18.23
C VAL A 124 5.64 8.93 -17.61
N THR A 125 6.62 9.07 -16.71
CA THR A 125 7.31 7.96 -16.05
C THR A 125 7.10 8.07 -14.55
N ALA A 126 6.50 7.05 -13.94
CA ALA A 126 6.44 6.89 -12.49
C ALA A 126 7.45 5.84 -12.04
N THR A 127 8.38 6.23 -11.18
CA THR A 127 9.42 5.39 -10.60
C THR A 127 9.10 5.14 -9.15
N ALA A 128 9.07 3.88 -8.70
CA ALA A 128 8.86 3.55 -7.30
C ALA A 128 9.97 4.14 -6.43
N ASN A 129 9.57 4.76 -5.32
CA ASN A 129 10.53 5.25 -4.33
C ASN A 129 11.20 4.06 -3.62
N ALA A 130 12.51 4.12 -3.42
CA ALA A 130 13.30 3.08 -2.76
C ALA A 130 12.92 2.83 -1.28
N ASN A 131 12.11 3.72 -0.69
CA ASN A 131 11.66 3.62 0.69
C ASN A 131 10.64 2.50 0.94
N ASP A 132 10.03 1.92 -0.10
CA ASP A 132 9.07 0.81 0.03
C ASP A 132 9.54 -0.46 -0.71
N PRO A 133 9.97 -1.51 0.04
CA PRO A 133 10.48 -2.75 -0.54
C PRO A 133 9.41 -3.56 -1.30
N SER A 134 8.13 -3.21 -1.19
CA SER A 134 7.02 -3.89 -1.87
C SER A 134 6.89 -3.51 -3.35
N ILE A 135 7.52 -2.40 -3.75
CA ILE A 135 7.46 -1.81 -5.09
C ILE A 135 8.85 -1.49 -5.66
N GLU A 136 9.92 -1.92 -4.98
CA GLU A 136 11.32 -1.66 -5.36
C GLU A 136 11.60 -2.10 -6.81
N GLY A 137 12.17 -1.20 -7.62
CA GLY A 137 12.44 -1.41 -9.05
C GLY A 137 11.21 -1.30 -9.96
N GLY A 138 10.05 -0.94 -9.40
CA GLY A 138 8.84 -0.67 -10.14
C GLY A 138 8.95 0.58 -11.02
N LEU A 139 8.75 0.41 -12.32
CA LEU A 139 8.69 1.50 -13.29
C LEU A 139 7.36 1.44 -14.06
N VAL A 140 6.69 2.57 -14.24
CA VAL A 140 5.49 2.66 -15.09
C VAL A 140 5.68 3.81 -16.05
N VAL A 141 5.74 3.49 -17.35
CA VAL A 141 5.90 4.50 -18.40
C VAL A 141 4.70 4.50 -19.33
N PHE A 142 4.08 5.66 -19.47
CA PHE A 142 3.05 5.93 -20.46
C PHE A 142 3.55 6.91 -21.50
N ASN A 143 3.19 6.65 -22.75
CA ASN A 143 3.35 7.57 -23.84
C ASN A 143 1.97 8.00 -24.32
N ALA A 144 1.77 9.28 -24.50
CA ALA A 144 0.57 9.85 -25.07
C ALA A 144 0.93 10.68 -26.29
N ASN A 145 0.17 10.55 -27.36
CA ASN A 145 0.22 11.50 -28.46
C ASN A 145 -0.84 12.58 -28.20
N LEU A 146 -0.38 13.80 -27.93
CA LEU A 146 -1.21 14.93 -27.49
C LEU A 146 -2.17 15.42 -28.59
N LYS A 147 -1.89 15.14 -29.86
CA LYS A 147 -2.74 15.52 -31.00
C LYS A 147 -3.87 14.53 -31.27
N THR A 148 -3.60 13.25 -31.10
CA THR A 148 -4.57 12.17 -31.37
C THR A 148 -5.27 11.68 -30.10
N GLY A 149 -4.80 12.08 -28.92
CA GLY A 149 -5.27 11.58 -27.63
C GLY A 149 -4.96 10.11 -27.38
N LYS A 150 -4.16 9.47 -28.25
CA LYS A 150 -3.83 8.05 -28.13
C LYS A 150 -2.81 7.85 -27.01
N VAL A 151 -3.16 7.02 -26.04
CA VAL A 151 -2.30 6.65 -24.91
C VAL A 151 -1.85 5.20 -25.08
N GLY A 152 -0.55 4.96 -24.94
CA GLY A 152 0.08 3.64 -24.94
C GLY A 152 0.97 3.47 -23.73
N MET A 153 0.98 2.26 -23.16
CA MET A 153 1.96 1.89 -22.13
C MET A 153 3.20 1.33 -22.83
N ASN A 154 4.40 1.73 -22.41
CA ASN A 154 5.62 1.00 -22.80
C ASN A 154 5.65 -0.32 -22.04
N ASN A 155 5.28 -1.40 -22.72
CA ASN A 155 5.07 -2.72 -22.13
C ASN A 155 6.34 -3.28 -21.48
N ASP A 156 7.52 -2.93 -22.00
CA ASP A 156 8.82 -3.46 -21.56
C ASP A 156 9.22 -3.04 -20.13
N GLN A 157 8.60 -1.98 -19.58
CA GLN A 157 8.89 -1.48 -18.24
C GLN A 157 7.69 -1.61 -17.29
N SER A 158 6.47 -1.71 -17.82
CA SER A 158 5.24 -1.88 -17.02
C SER A 158 5.11 -3.24 -16.32
N SER A 159 5.89 -4.24 -16.77
CA SER A 159 5.95 -5.61 -16.23
C SER A 159 6.55 -5.69 -14.82
N LEU A 160 7.26 -4.65 -14.37
CA LEU A 160 8.03 -4.65 -13.12
C LEU A 160 7.14 -4.56 -11.87
N MET A 161 5.96 -3.95 -12.01
CA MET A 161 5.01 -3.72 -10.91
C MET A 161 4.08 -4.91 -10.63
N PHE A 162 4.04 -5.93 -11.50
CA PHE A 162 3.13 -7.08 -11.37
C PHE A 162 3.86 -8.37 -10.95
N GLY A 163 5.07 -8.25 -10.39
CA GLY A 163 5.88 -9.38 -9.93
C GLY A 163 6.84 -9.95 -10.97
N GLY A 164 7.05 -9.25 -12.09
CA GLY A 164 8.13 -9.56 -13.02
C GLY A 164 9.42 -8.89 -12.57
N LYS A 165 10.34 -9.64 -11.94
CA LYS A 165 11.72 -9.19 -11.72
C LYS A 165 12.31 -8.66 -13.03
N LEU A 166 12.98 -7.50 -12.99
CA LEU A 166 14.01 -7.22 -13.98
C LEU A 166 14.98 -8.40 -13.94
N ALA A 167 15.13 -9.09 -15.07
CA ALA A 167 16.41 -9.71 -15.34
C ALA A 167 17.42 -8.56 -15.31
N ASN A 168 18.30 -8.58 -14.31
CA ASN A 168 19.45 -7.71 -14.20
C ASN A 168 20.09 -7.52 -15.59
N PRO A 169 20.16 -6.31 -16.17
CA PRO A 169 21.08 -6.10 -17.26
C PRO A 169 22.48 -6.22 -16.67
N ALA A 170 23.19 -7.26 -17.12
CA ALA A 170 24.59 -7.50 -16.80
C ALA A 170 25.45 -6.25 -17.02
#